data_AF-A0A0N4YUF1-F1
#
_entry.id   AF-A0A0N4YUF1-F1
#
_cell.length_a   1.000
_cell.length_b   1.000
_cell.length_c   1.000
_cell.angle_alpha   90.00
_cell.angle_beta   90.00
_cell.angle_gamma   90.00
#
_symmetry.space_group_name_H-M   'P 1'
#
loop_
_entity.id
_entity.type
_entity.pdbx_description
1 polymer ?
#
loop_
_entity_poly.entity_id
_entity_poly.type
_entity_poly.pdbx_seq_one_letter_code
_entity_poly.pdbx_strand_id
1 'polypeptide(L)'
;MSFEGVWVSDKSENFDEYMKEVGVGLIARKAAAHIKVQLEIKKERWVRWRKDEISRVFQGDMWVCLQTSTFKNTKLEFKLGEEFEETTPDGRKFKSLIKLVDGKLVHTQTPINVSFRI
;
A
#
# COMPACT_ATOMS: atom_id res chain seq x y z
N MET A 1 9.81 2.56 18.06
CA MET A 1 10.38 2.09 16.78
C MET A 1 9.88 3.02 15.68
N SER A 2 10.77 3.45 14.79
CA SER A 2 10.47 4.38 13.70
C SER A 2 10.67 3.61 12.39
N PHE A 3 9.67 3.63 11.51
CA PHE A 3 9.72 2.98 10.19
C PHE A 3 10.17 3.95 9.09
N GLU A 4 10.20 5.25 9.42
CA GLU A 4 10.58 6.33 8.55
C GLU A 4 12.00 6.14 8.01
N GLY A 5 12.15 6.30 6.70
CA GLY A 5 13.45 6.12 6.04
C GLY A 5 13.32 5.58 4.63
N VAL A 6 14.48 5.34 4.02
CA VAL A 6 14.61 4.74 2.69
C VAL A 6 15.17 3.34 2.85
N TRP A 7 14.43 2.37 2.34
CA TRP A 7 14.74 0.95 2.41
C TRP A 7 14.99 0.44 0.99
N VAL A 8 16.01 -0.41 0.83
CA VAL A 8 16.30 -1.06 -0.45
C VAL A 8 16.20 -2.56 -0.25
N SER A 9 15.52 -3.23 -1.17
CA SER A 9 15.42 -4.68 -1.17
C SER A 9 16.82 -5.32 -1.25
N ASP A 10 17.15 -6.14 -0.25
CA ASP A 10 18.39 -6.92 -0.18
C ASP A 10 18.21 -8.32 -0.80
N LYS A 11 17.21 -9.06 -0.30
CA LYS A 11 16.87 -10.42 -0.75
C LYS A 11 15.36 -10.57 -0.92
N SER A 12 14.97 -11.38 -1.90
CA SER A 12 13.57 -11.70 -2.20
C SER A 12 13.46 -13.21 -2.47
N GLU A 13 12.65 -13.90 -1.69
CA GLU A 13 12.41 -15.34 -1.79
C GLU A 13 10.90 -15.57 -2.01
N ASN A 14 10.54 -16.50 -2.89
CA ASN A 14 9.15 -16.90 -3.17
C ASN A 14 8.23 -15.79 -3.78
N PHE A 15 8.81 -14.71 -4.32
CA PHE A 15 8.02 -13.60 -4.88
C PHE A 15 7.34 -13.94 -6.22
N ASP A 16 7.96 -14.80 -7.04
CA ASP A 16 7.36 -15.27 -8.31
C ASP A 16 6.10 -16.11 -8.05
N GLU A 17 6.17 -16.99 -7.05
CA GLU A 17 5.08 -17.84 -6.59
C GLU A 17 3.95 -17.00 -5.99
N TYR A 18 4.26 -16.02 -5.14
CA TYR A 18 3.26 -15.06 -4.65
C TYR A 18 2.55 -14.34 -5.79
N MET A 19 3.31 -13.82 -6.77
CA MET A 19 2.74 -13.13 -7.93
C MET A 19 1.84 -14.05 -8.77
N LYS A 20 2.22 -15.32 -8.92
CA LYS A 20 1.41 -16.34 -9.58
C LYS A 20 0.08 -16.57 -8.85
N GLU A 21 0.09 -16.73 -7.53
CA GLU A 21 -1.13 -16.96 -6.72
C GLU A 21 -2.09 -15.78 -6.77
N VAL A 22 -1.57 -14.55 -6.82
CA VAL A 22 -2.41 -13.34 -6.97
C VAL A 22 -2.84 -13.08 -8.43
N GLY A 23 -2.53 -13.98 -9.37
CA GLY A 23 -3.03 -13.95 -10.75
C GLY A 23 -2.14 -13.25 -11.78
N VAL A 24 -0.91 -12.86 -11.44
CA VAL A 24 0.00 -12.16 -12.36
C VAL A 24 0.55 -13.11 -13.43
N GLY A 25 0.46 -12.71 -14.70
CA GLY A 25 0.93 -13.48 -15.86
C GLY A 25 2.44 -13.74 -15.87
N LEU A 26 2.87 -14.84 -16.52
CA LEU A 26 4.23 -15.39 -16.46
C LEU A 26 5.33 -14.39 -16.78
N ILE A 27 5.13 -13.59 -17.83
CA ILE A 27 6.12 -12.62 -18.29
C ILE A 27 6.34 -11.53 -17.23
N ALA A 28 5.25 -10.98 -16.68
CA ALA A 28 5.31 -9.91 -15.69
C ALA A 28 5.96 -10.38 -14.38
N ARG A 29 5.61 -11.58 -13.90
CA ARG A 29 6.18 -12.11 -12.65
C ARG A 29 7.68 -12.46 -12.76
N LYS A 30 8.12 -13.04 -13.88
CA LYS A 30 9.56 -13.31 -14.10
C LYS A 30 10.39 -12.04 -14.20
N ALA A 31 9.86 -10.99 -14.81
CA ALA A 31 10.50 -9.68 -14.85
C ALA A 31 10.60 -9.08 -13.44
N ALA A 32 9.50 -9.10 -12.67
CA ALA A 32 9.44 -8.51 -11.34
C ALA A 32 10.29 -9.25 -10.29
N ALA A 33 10.50 -10.57 -10.43
CA ALA A 33 11.30 -11.38 -9.51
C ALA A 33 12.77 -10.94 -9.37
N HIS A 34 13.32 -10.26 -10.38
CA HIS A 34 14.72 -9.84 -10.42
C HIS A 34 14.92 -8.35 -10.12
N ILE A 35 13.84 -7.62 -9.79
CA ILE A 35 13.88 -6.17 -9.62
C ILE A 35 14.18 -5.83 -8.17
N LYS A 36 15.18 -4.97 -7.96
CA LYS A 36 15.38 -4.30 -6.68
C LYS A 36 14.38 -3.18 -6.54
N VAL A 37 13.67 -3.19 -5.43
CA VAL A 37 12.67 -2.21 -5.08
C VAL A 37 13.22 -1.30 -3.99
N GLN A 38 13.03 0.00 -4.13
CA GLN A 38 13.26 0.98 -3.09
C GLN A 38 11.93 1.36 -2.46
N LEU A 39 11.84 1.31 -1.13
CA LEU A 39 10.67 1.70 -0.35
C LEU A 39 11.03 2.89 0.54
N GLU A 40 10.40 4.02 0.31
CA GLU A 40 10.52 5.21 1.16
C GLU A 40 9.27 5.34 2.02
N ILE A 41 9.44 5.42 3.34
CA ILE A 41 8.36 5.57 4.31
C ILE A 41 8.48 6.94 4.97
N LYS A 42 7.40 7.73 4.91
CA LYS A 42 7.29 9.05 5.53
C LYS A 42 6.04 9.14 6.37
N LYS A 43 6.10 10.00 7.39
CA LYS A 43 4.93 10.50 8.10
C LYS A 43 4.79 11.97 7.83
N GLU A 44 3.64 12.37 7.34
CA GLU A 44 3.30 13.76 7.08
C GLU A 44 2.09 14.14 7.93
N ARG A 45 2.09 15.37 8.43
CA ARG A 45 0.92 15.90 9.14
C ARG A 45 -0.18 16.16 8.12
N TRP A 46 -1.31 15.49 8.28
CA TRP A 46 -2.45 15.67 7.41
C TRP A 46 -3.51 16.56 8.03
N VAL A 47 -4.03 17.46 7.21
CA VAL A 47 -5.06 18.45 7.55
C VAL A 47 -6.09 18.41 6.43
N ARG A 48 -7.33 18.02 6.77
CA ARG A 48 -8.46 18.13 5.84
C ARG A 48 -9.37 19.27 6.22
N TRP A 49 -9.58 20.15 5.24
CA TRP A 49 -10.55 21.23 5.31
C TRP A 49 -11.93 20.68 4.93
N ARG A 50 -12.91 20.92 5.80
CA ARG A 50 -14.34 20.75 5.50
C ARG A 50 -14.90 22.11 5.08
N LYS A 51 -15.69 22.11 4.00
CA LYS A 51 -16.26 23.32 3.39
C LYS A 51 -17.55 23.75 4.10
N ASP A 52 -18.10 22.86 4.90
CA ASP A 52 -19.31 22.91 5.71
C ASP A 52 -18.95 23.17 7.18
N GLU A 53 -19.27 24.39 7.64
CA GLU A 53 -19.29 24.85 9.04
C GLU A 53 -17.96 24.92 9.83
N ILE A 54 -17.74 26.13 10.35
CA ILE A 54 -16.77 26.60 11.36
C ILE A 54 -15.95 25.48 12.04
N SER A 55 -14.81 25.19 11.41
CA SER A 55 -13.54 24.79 12.01
C SER A 55 -13.54 23.57 12.94
N ARG A 56 -13.75 22.37 12.39
CA ARG A 56 -13.10 21.16 12.93
C ARG A 56 -12.06 20.65 11.93
N VAL A 57 -10.82 21.07 12.15
CA VAL A 57 -9.66 20.52 11.44
C VAL A 57 -9.38 19.13 11.98
N PHE A 58 -9.53 18.10 11.13
CA PHE A 58 -9.02 16.78 11.47
C PHE A 58 -7.50 16.78 11.26
N GLN A 59 -6.75 16.70 12.38
CA GLN A 59 -5.30 16.55 12.38
C GLN A 59 -4.96 15.10 12.72
N GLY A 60 -4.08 14.51 11.93
CA GLY A 60 -3.55 13.17 12.18
C GLY A 60 -2.30 12.92 11.35
N ASP A 61 -1.64 11.81 11.62
CA ASP A 61 -0.47 11.39 10.85
C ASP A 61 -0.94 10.62 9.60
N MET A 62 -0.56 11.12 8.43
CA MET A 62 -0.65 10.39 7.17
C MET A 62 0.67 9.69 6.91
N TRP A 63 0.59 8.39 6.71
CA TRP A 63 1.71 7.58 6.28
C TRP A 63 1.77 7.58 4.77
N VAL A 64 2.96 7.83 4.24
CA VAL A 64 3.24 7.82 2.81
C VAL A 64 4.32 6.78 2.55
N CYS A 65 3.95 5.73 1.82
CA CYS A 65 4.87 4.69 1.35
C CYS A 65 5.07 4.86 -0.16
N LEU A 66 6.28 5.24 -0.56
CA LEU A 66 6.68 5.36 -1.95
C LEU A 66 7.50 4.13 -2.34
N GLN A 67 6.96 3.31 -3.23
CA GLN A 67 7.67 2.18 -3.79
C GLN A 67 8.15 2.53 -5.20
N THR A 68 9.46 2.55 -5.38
CA THR A 68 10.13 2.86 -6.64
C THR A 68 10.81 1.61 -7.18
N SER A 69 10.57 1.30 -8.45
CA SER A 69 11.18 0.15 -9.13
C SER A 69 11.42 0.47 -10.60
N THR A 70 12.26 -0.32 -11.28
CA THR A 70 12.51 -0.17 -12.73
C THR A 70 11.29 -0.49 -13.60
N PHE A 71 10.23 -1.08 -13.03
CA PHE A 71 9.02 -1.46 -13.76
C PHE A 71 7.87 -0.49 -13.53
N LYS A 72 7.52 -0.22 -12.27
CA LYS A 72 6.40 0.66 -11.90
C LYS A 72 6.63 1.27 -10.53
N ASN A 73 6.32 2.55 -10.41
CA ASN A 73 6.32 3.25 -9.12
C ASN A 73 4.90 3.30 -8.58
N THR A 74 4.74 3.02 -7.29
CA THR A 74 3.44 3.02 -6.61
C THR A 74 3.54 3.85 -5.34
N LYS A 75 2.57 4.73 -5.13
CA LYS A 75 2.42 5.53 -3.91
C LYS A 75 1.22 5.01 -3.13
N LEU A 76 1.43 4.71 -1.86
CA LEU A 76 0.39 4.32 -0.91
C LEU A 76 0.31 5.37 0.20
N GLU A 77 -0.87 5.95 0.37
CA GLU A 77 -1.16 6.95 1.40
C GLU A 77 -2.26 6.41 2.30
N PHE A 78 -1.99 6.32 3.60
CA PHE A 78 -2.93 5.74 4.55
C PHE A 78 -2.79 6.37 5.92
N LYS A 79 -3.84 6.20 6.72
CA LYS A 79 -3.80 6.50 8.15
C LYS A 79 -3.94 5.20 8.93
N LEU A 80 -3.30 5.13 10.09
CA LEU A 80 -3.39 3.94 10.93
C LEU A 80 -4.81 3.78 11.48
N GLY A 81 -5.37 2.58 11.30
CA GLY A 81 -6.69 2.22 11.80
C GLY A 81 -7.87 2.75 10.99
N GLU A 82 -7.65 3.54 9.92
CA GLU A 82 -8.70 3.96 8.99
C GLU A 82 -8.72 3.04 7.76
N GLU A 83 -9.90 2.54 7.39
CA GLU A 83 -10.08 1.78 6.14
C GLU A 83 -10.10 2.73 4.94
N PHE A 84 -9.49 2.31 3.84
CA PHE A 84 -9.52 3.04 2.57
C PHE A 84 -9.67 2.08 1.39
N GLU A 85 -10.13 2.61 0.25
CA GLU A 85 -10.17 1.85 -0.99
C GLU A 85 -8.81 1.88 -1.68
N GLU A 86 -8.23 0.71 -1.92
CA GLU A 86 -6.98 0.54 -2.63
C GLU A 86 -7.25 -0.13 -3.98
N THR A 87 -6.70 0.42 -5.05
CA THR A 87 -6.67 -0.23 -6.36
C THR A 87 -5.27 -0.72 -6.63
N THR A 88 -5.09 -2.03 -6.69
CA THR A 88 -3.79 -2.64 -6.99
C THR A 88 -3.35 -2.33 -8.42
N PRO A 89 -2.05 -2.40 -8.73
CA PRO A 89 -1.53 -2.15 -10.08
C PRO A 89 -2.15 -3.02 -11.19
N ASP A 90 -2.75 -4.13 -10.81
CA ASP A 90 -3.42 -5.16 -11.61
C ASP A 90 -4.95 -4.92 -11.73
N GLY A 91 -5.46 -3.78 -11.21
CA GLY A 91 -6.86 -3.34 -11.37
C GLY A 91 -7.86 -3.89 -10.34
N ARG A 92 -7.42 -4.75 -9.41
CA ARG A 92 -8.28 -5.29 -8.34
C ARG A 92 -8.49 -4.24 -7.24
N LYS A 93 -9.73 -4.10 -6.77
CA LYS A 93 -10.13 -3.17 -5.71
C LYS A 93 -10.26 -3.87 -4.37
N PHE A 94 -9.66 -3.30 -3.34
CA PHE A 94 -9.67 -3.80 -1.98
C PHE A 94 -10.10 -2.71 -1.00
N LYS A 95 -10.72 -3.12 0.11
CA LYS A 95 -10.73 -2.34 1.34
C LYS A 95 -9.47 -2.69 2.11
N SER A 96 -8.60 -1.71 2.26
CA SER A 96 -7.32 -1.85 2.90
C SER A 96 -7.35 -1.21 4.29
N LEU A 97 -6.82 -1.93 5.28
CA LEU A 97 -6.73 -1.51 6.66
C LEU A 97 -5.30 -1.75 7.16
N ILE A 98 -4.65 -0.70 7.63
CA ILE A 98 -3.27 -0.79 8.15
C ILE A 98 -3.29 -0.48 9.64
N LYS A 99 -2.77 -1.42 10.44
CA LYS A 99 -2.72 -1.31 11.91
C LYS A 99 -1.31 -1.60 12.41
N LEU A 100 -0.93 -0.94 13.50
CA LEU A 100 0.28 -1.25 14.24
C LEU A 100 -0.07 -2.24 15.36
N VAL A 101 0.33 -3.50 15.21
CA VAL A 101 0.07 -4.58 16.18
C VAL A 101 1.42 -5.14 16.62
N ASP A 102 1.71 -5.10 17.92
CA ASP A 102 2.95 -5.61 18.52
C ASP A 102 4.23 -5.09 17.84
N GLY A 103 4.22 -3.81 17.45
CA GLY A 103 5.35 -3.17 16.78
C GLY A 103 5.51 -3.56 15.30
N LYS A 104 4.54 -4.27 14.70
CA LYS A 104 4.50 -4.61 13.28
C LYS A 104 3.41 -3.82 12.56
N LEU A 105 3.71 -3.29 11.38
CA LEU A 105 2.71 -2.74 10.48
C LEU A 105 2.03 -3.89 9.73
N VAL A 106 0.74 -4.09 10.02
CA VAL A 106 -0.09 -5.14 9.42
C VAL A 106 -1.03 -4.49 8.42
N HIS A 107 -0.82 -4.77 7.13
CA HIS A 107 -1.68 -4.34 6.02
C HIS A 107 -2.62 -5.48 5.64
N THR A 108 -3.92 -5.29 5.88
CA THR A 108 -4.96 -6.25 5.53
C THR A 108 -5.72 -5.74 4.31
N GLN A 109 -5.76 -6.52 3.23
CA GLN A 109 -6.50 -6.21 2.00
C GLN A 109 -7.71 -7.15 1.89
N THR A 110 -8.92 -6.58 1.96
CA THR A 110 -10.17 -7.34 1.81
C THR A 110 -10.77 -7.06 0.44
N PRO A 111 -11.03 -8.08 -0.41
CA PRO A 111 -11.56 -7.86 -1.74
C PRO A 111 -12.92 -7.18 -1.67
N ILE A 112 -13.10 -6.09 -2.42
CA ILE A 112 -14.42 -5.52 -2.64
C ILE A 112 -15.07 -6.40 -3.71
N ASN A 113 -15.87 -7.38 -3.28
CA ASN A 113 -16.67 -8.17 -4.19
C ASN A 113 -17.64 -7.23 -4.92
N VAL A 114 -17.27 -6.81 -6.13
CA VAL A 114 -18.24 -6.33 -7.09
C VAL A 114 -18.98 -7.59 -7.50
N SER A 115 -20.18 -7.81 -6.93
CA SER A 115 -20.99 -8.96 -7.32
C SER A 115 -21.19 -8.87 -8.83
N PHE A 116 -20.57 -9.76 -9.59
CA PHE A 116 -21.08 -10.08 -10.91
C PHE A 116 -22.42 -10.75 -10.67
N ARG A 117 -23.50 -9.97 -10.76
CA ARG A 117 -24.82 -10.52 -11.01
C ARG A 117 -24.72 -11.22 -12.37
N ILE A 118 -24.89 -12.53 -12.34
CA ILE A 118 -25.16 -13.37 -13.50
C ILE A 118 -26.51 -12.95 -14.08
#